data_AF-A0A2N5VE08-F1
#
_entry.id   AF-A0A2N5VE08-F1
#
_cell.length_a   1.000
_cell.length_b   1.000
_cell.length_c   1.000
_cell.angle_alpha   90.00
_cell.angle_beta   90.00
_cell.angle_gamma   90.00
#
_symmetry.space_group_name_H-M   'P 1'
#
loop_
_entity.id
_entity.type
_entity.pdbx_description
1 polymer ?
#
loop_
_entity_poly.entity_id
_entity_poly.type
_entity_poly.pdbx_seq_one_letter_code
_entity_poly.pdbx_strand_id
1 'polypeptide(L)'
;MARSTRFPADPLEFGNRGTQQLREADEQNPALFESLIETIFEIADNQEQQRSVEVNFTSFPAHLLGSNQEERNARLLIWHAKSKLYSHAVQLSAERQPLYRGTHIGTTLSTKILAAIERRKKPIQAAIKKFNGYRTNYLTQFAPGEIDLPENRPLTYHTFANISLDSAFWQDVYLFHSQAPWAKNANVRAGIQAFLIMDRSKEEQTMIKNELNSATSWAVELHSSIKGRMDDLKARVAEGLQDEDALRSATSVNLGECEEIMRVAFVVSVLQDQLAMHKALMRSWAGDVVDLWNTLYGSLPESHPWFQLVNDLPLPPIVGNPDPEDTSDSSINEEEEPENNVEDNEDEVNSALMESLLNVAINNKVNPNGQ
;
A
#
# COMPACT_ATOMS: atom_id res chain seq x y z
N MET A 1 20.79 57.02 -40.21
CA MET A 1 19.57 56.83 -41.03
C MET A 1 18.63 55.91 -40.26
N ALA A 2 17.47 56.45 -39.89
CA ALA A 2 16.45 55.77 -39.11
C ALA A 2 15.69 54.73 -39.92
N ARG A 3 15.28 53.62 -39.28
CA ARG A 3 13.94 53.06 -39.43
C ARG A 3 13.48 52.47 -38.09
N SER A 4 12.73 53.30 -37.37
CA SER A 4 11.80 52.93 -36.33
C SER A 4 10.78 51.93 -36.90
N THR A 5 10.64 50.77 -36.26
CA THR A 5 9.42 49.96 -36.34
C THR A 5 8.91 49.77 -34.91
N ARG A 6 7.82 50.50 -34.65
CA ARG A 6 7.00 50.51 -33.44
C ARG A 6 6.72 49.09 -32.91
N PHE A 7 7.05 48.86 -31.64
CA PHE A 7 6.05 48.30 -30.73
C PHE A 7 5.04 49.44 -30.48
N PRO A 8 3.72 49.15 -30.58
CA PRO A 8 3.04 48.60 -29.41
C PRO A 8 1.98 47.55 -29.76
N ALA A 9 1.77 46.59 -28.88
CA ALA A 9 0.44 46.03 -28.67
C ALA A 9 0.17 46.18 -27.18
N ASP A 10 -0.73 47.10 -26.85
CA ASP A 10 -1.14 47.41 -25.48
C ASP A 10 -1.70 46.14 -24.80
N PRO A 11 -1.36 45.86 -23.53
CA PRO A 11 -2.01 44.83 -22.71
C PRO A 11 -3.54 45.01 -22.60
N LEU A 12 -4.02 46.22 -22.87
CA LEU A 12 -5.44 46.58 -22.89
C LEU A 12 -6.18 46.05 -24.12
N GLU A 13 -5.51 45.85 -25.27
CA GLU A 13 -6.16 45.26 -26.46
C GLU A 13 -6.43 43.75 -26.29
N PHE A 14 -5.57 43.04 -25.55
CA PHE A 14 -5.75 41.63 -25.21
C PHE A 14 -6.94 41.41 -24.26
N GLY A 15 -7.05 42.27 -23.23
CA GLY A 15 -8.20 42.27 -22.33
C GLY A 15 -9.50 42.55 -23.08
N ASN A 16 -9.49 43.51 -24.02
CA ASN A 16 -10.68 43.90 -24.77
C ASN A 16 -11.15 42.84 -25.77
N ARG A 17 -10.25 42.13 -26.46
CA ARG A 17 -10.65 41.08 -27.42
C ARG A 17 -11.19 39.82 -26.73
N GLY A 18 -10.57 39.40 -25.62
CA GLY A 18 -11.07 38.27 -24.81
C GLY A 18 -12.39 38.59 -24.11
N THR A 19 -12.55 39.81 -23.57
CA THR A 19 -13.81 40.25 -22.96
C THR A 19 -14.93 40.45 -23.98
N GLN A 20 -14.61 40.85 -25.21
CA GLN A 20 -15.58 40.95 -26.30
C GLN A 20 -16.08 39.58 -26.77
N GLN A 21 -15.18 38.59 -26.92
CA GLN A 21 -15.57 37.20 -27.21
C GLN A 21 -16.39 36.56 -26.07
N LEU A 22 -16.06 36.87 -24.81
CA LEU A 22 -16.83 36.42 -23.65
C LEU A 22 -18.24 37.05 -23.60
N ARG A 23 -18.36 38.34 -23.90
CA ARG A 23 -19.65 39.04 -23.93
C ARG A 23 -20.53 38.58 -25.10
N GLU A 24 -19.94 38.32 -26.27
CA GLU A 24 -20.64 37.75 -27.43
C GLU A 24 -21.07 36.28 -27.18
N ALA A 25 -20.28 35.50 -26.43
CA ALA A 25 -20.62 34.12 -26.06
C ALA A 25 -21.71 34.03 -24.97
N ASP A 26 -21.73 34.96 -24.00
CA ASP A 26 -22.78 35.09 -22.98
C ASP A 26 -24.16 35.41 -23.61
N GLU A 27 -24.16 36.29 -24.63
CA GLU A 27 -25.38 36.65 -25.36
C GLU A 27 -25.91 35.54 -26.28
N GLN A 28 -25.05 34.65 -26.78
CA GLN A 28 -25.44 33.61 -27.75
C GLN A 28 -25.69 32.23 -27.15
N ASN A 29 -24.94 31.83 -26.11
CA ASN A 29 -25.13 30.54 -25.45
C ASN A 29 -24.42 30.48 -24.07
N PRO A 30 -25.18 30.49 -22.95
CA PRO A 30 -24.61 30.42 -21.60
C PRO A 30 -23.68 29.21 -21.34
N ALA A 31 -23.93 28.09 -22.03
CA ALA A 31 -23.09 26.89 -21.90
C ALA A 31 -21.73 27.04 -22.60
N LEU A 32 -21.63 27.87 -23.65
CA LEU A 32 -20.36 28.20 -24.29
C LEU A 32 -19.54 29.15 -23.42
N PHE A 33 -20.19 30.09 -22.73
CA PHE A 33 -19.55 31.01 -21.80
C PHE A 33 -18.91 30.26 -20.61
N GLU A 34 -19.64 29.38 -19.95
CA GLU A 34 -19.12 28.57 -18.84
C GLU A 34 -17.92 27.70 -19.26
N SER A 35 -18.00 27.09 -20.45
CA SER A 35 -16.89 26.32 -21.03
C SER A 35 -15.64 27.18 -21.29
N LEU A 36 -15.83 28.40 -21.80
CA LEU A 36 -14.75 29.36 -22.04
C LEU A 36 -14.10 29.83 -20.73
N ILE A 37 -14.91 30.14 -19.71
CA ILE A 37 -14.43 30.54 -18.39
C ILE A 37 -13.66 29.39 -17.71
N GLU A 38 -14.18 28.15 -17.75
CA GLU A 38 -13.47 26.98 -17.24
C GLU A 38 -12.12 26.80 -17.95
N THR A 39 -12.08 26.96 -19.27
CA THR A 39 -10.85 26.88 -20.06
C THR A 39 -9.84 27.98 -19.68
N ILE A 40 -10.31 29.21 -19.45
CA ILE A 40 -9.46 30.34 -19.01
C ILE A 40 -8.87 30.09 -17.63
N PHE A 41 -9.69 29.60 -16.67
CA PHE A 41 -9.21 29.24 -15.34
C PHE A 41 -8.19 28.10 -15.38
N GLU A 42 -8.40 27.09 -16.22
CA GLU A 42 -7.41 26.04 -16.43
C GLU A 42 -6.11 26.62 -16.99
N ILE A 43 -6.15 27.50 -18.00
CA ILE A 43 -4.94 28.16 -18.53
C ILE A 43 -4.21 28.98 -17.46
N ALA A 44 -4.94 29.69 -16.60
CA ALA A 44 -4.36 30.49 -15.51
C ALA A 44 -3.71 29.60 -14.42
N ASP A 45 -4.40 28.54 -13.99
CA ASP A 45 -3.87 27.56 -13.02
C ASP A 45 -2.61 26.87 -13.57
N ASN A 46 -2.58 26.56 -14.87
CA ASN A 46 -1.40 26.04 -15.55
C ASN A 46 -0.19 26.97 -15.48
N GLN A 47 -0.39 28.26 -15.77
CA GLN A 47 0.69 29.23 -15.73
C GLN A 47 1.26 29.38 -14.31
N GLU A 48 0.42 29.23 -13.28
CA GLU A 48 0.86 29.28 -11.88
C GLU A 48 1.59 28.01 -11.44
N GLN A 49 1.11 26.82 -11.84
CA GLN A 49 1.82 25.56 -11.64
C GLN A 49 3.20 25.57 -12.34
N GLN A 50 3.31 26.20 -13.51
CA GLN A 50 4.58 26.40 -14.21
C GLN A 50 5.54 27.35 -13.48
N ARG A 51 5.03 28.34 -12.75
CA ARG A 51 5.86 29.26 -11.96
C ARG A 51 6.31 28.67 -10.63
N SER A 52 5.46 27.89 -9.98
CA SER A 52 5.72 27.30 -8.67
C SER A 52 6.72 26.14 -8.69
N VAL A 53 6.74 25.36 -9.78
CA VAL A 53 7.85 24.47 -10.09
C VAL A 53 8.89 25.36 -10.79
N GLU A 54 9.98 25.78 -10.14
CA GLU A 54 11.08 26.51 -10.80
C GLU A 54 11.72 25.64 -11.89
N VAL A 55 11.09 25.55 -13.06
CA VAL A 55 11.60 24.82 -14.20
C VAL A 55 12.52 25.76 -14.95
N ASN A 56 13.82 25.55 -14.82
CA ASN A 56 14.79 26.09 -15.77
C ASN A 56 14.54 25.45 -17.15
N PHE A 57 13.57 25.97 -17.88
CA PHE A 57 13.43 25.75 -19.31
C PHE A 57 14.52 26.56 -20.01
N THR A 58 15.77 26.13 -19.92
CA THR A 58 16.86 26.73 -20.71
C THR A 58 16.61 26.61 -22.23
N SER A 59 15.61 25.82 -22.63
CA SER A 59 15.10 25.76 -23.99
C SER A 59 13.67 25.22 -23.94
N PHE A 60 12.66 26.09 -24.04
CA PHE A 60 11.35 25.66 -24.53
C PHE A 60 11.59 25.05 -25.92
N PRO A 61 11.19 23.80 -26.21
CA PRO A 61 11.39 23.24 -27.53
C PRO A 61 10.79 24.17 -28.58
N ALA A 62 11.60 24.69 -29.50
CA ALA A 62 11.17 25.70 -30.47
C ALA A 62 9.95 25.27 -31.32
N HIS A 63 9.71 23.96 -31.43
CA HIS A 63 8.55 23.38 -32.11
C HIS A 63 7.22 23.49 -31.33
N LEU A 64 7.26 23.80 -30.02
CA LEU A 64 6.07 24.12 -29.20
C LEU A 64 5.69 25.59 -29.27
N LEU A 65 6.61 26.45 -29.72
CA LEU A 65 6.37 27.85 -30.05
C LEU A 65 5.84 28.00 -31.47
N GLY A 66 4.90 27.13 -31.89
CA GLY A 66 4.21 27.26 -33.18
C GLY A 66 3.78 28.71 -33.42
N SER A 67 3.82 29.20 -34.65
CA SER A 67 3.62 30.64 -34.93
C SER A 67 2.23 31.16 -34.53
N ASN A 68 1.25 30.26 -34.31
CA ASN A 68 -0.13 30.59 -33.95
C ASN A 68 -0.39 30.46 -32.44
N GLN A 69 -0.96 31.51 -31.84
CA GLN A 69 -1.32 31.56 -30.41
C GLN A 69 -2.40 30.53 -30.04
N GLU A 70 -3.35 30.25 -30.93
CA GLU A 70 -4.43 29.31 -30.68
C GLU A 70 -3.92 27.87 -30.56
N GLU A 71 -2.98 27.49 -31.43
CA GLU A 71 -2.33 26.18 -31.40
C GLU A 71 -1.53 25.99 -30.11
N ARG A 72 -0.82 27.04 -29.65
CA ARG A 72 -0.11 27.01 -28.36
C ARG A 72 -1.06 26.79 -27.19
N ASN A 73 -2.19 27.52 -27.16
CA ASN A 73 -3.19 27.36 -26.11
C ASN A 73 -3.78 25.94 -26.10
N ALA A 74 -4.09 25.38 -27.29
CA ALA A 74 -4.59 24.01 -27.41
C ALA A 74 -3.57 22.96 -26.92
N ARG A 75 -2.28 23.13 -27.24
CA ARG A 75 -1.20 22.25 -26.73
C ARG A 75 -1.05 22.36 -25.20
N LEU A 76 -1.18 23.55 -24.62
CA LEU A 76 -1.13 23.75 -23.17
C LEU A 76 -2.30 23.05 -22.45
N LEU A 77 -3.51 23.09 -23.01
CA LEU A 77 -4.67 22.38 -22.45
C LEU A 77 -4.48 20.85 -22.46
N ILE A 78 -3.95 20.31 -23.56
CA ILE A 78 -3.60 18.88 -23.64
C ILE A 78 -2.57 18.53 -22.56
N TRP A 79 -1.53 19.35 -22.44
CA TRP A 79 -0.47 19.16 -21.46
C TRP A 79 -1.04 19.11 -20.04
N HIS A 80 -1.84 20.11 -19.66
CA HIS A 80 -2.49 20.17 -18.35
C HIS A 80 -3.30 18.92 -18.04
N ALA A 81 -4.17 18.54 -18.96
CA ALA A 81 -5.04 17.38 -18.78
C ALA A 81 -4.21 16.09 -18.66
N LYS A 82 -3.11 15.97 -19.42
CA LYS A 82 -2.21 14.82 -19.35
C LYS A 82 -1.38 14.80 -18.05
N SER A 83 -0.93 15.95 -17.56
CA SER A 83 -0.28 16.08 -16.24
C SER A 83 -1.22 15.70 -15.10
N LYS A 84 -2.49 16.16 -15.15
CA LYS A 84 -3.53 15.77 -14.18
C LYS A 84 -3.84 14.28 -14.23
N LEU A 85 -3.86 13.68 -15.43
CA LEU A 85 -3.96 12.24 -15.61
C LEU A 85 -2.78 11.49 -14.98
N TYR A 86 -1.56 11.99 -15.14
CA TYR A 86 -0.37 11.37 -14.54
C TYR A 86 -0.44 11.37 -13.01
N SER A 87 -0.85 12.49 -12.39
CA SER A 87 -1.09 12.56 -10.95
C SER A 87 -2.10 11.51 -10.48
N HIS A 88 -3.18 11.30 -11.23
CA HIS A 88 -4.14 10.24 -10.96
C HIS A 88 -3.54 8.83 -11.13
N ALA A 89 -2.67 8.62 -12.12
CA ALA A 89 -2.02 7.34 -12.35
C ALA A 89 -1.07 6.97 -11.20
N VAL A 90 -0.28 7.93 -10.72
CA VAL A 90 0.61 7.76 -9.56
C VAL A 90 -0.21 7.41 -8.31
N GLN A 91 -1.30 8.14 -8.06
CA GLN A 91 -2.18 7.88 -6.91
C GLN A 91 -2.85 6.51 -6.98
N LEU A 92 -3.35 6.11 -8.17
CA LEU A 92 -3.94 4.80 -8.38
C LEU A 92 -2.91 3.67 -8.19
N SER A 93 -1.68 3.86 -8.67
CA SER A 93 -0.58 2.93 -8.45
C SER A 93 -0.28 2.78 -6.95
N ALA A 94 -0.13 3.89 -6.23
CA ALA A 94 0.14 3.91 -4.80
C ALA A 94 -0.95 3.20 -3.97
N GLU A 95 -2.22 3.31 -4.36
CA GLU A 95 -3.32 2.59 -3.67
C GLU A 95 -3.34 1.10 -3.95
N ARG A 96 -2.84 0.67 -5.11
CA ARG A 96 -2.73 -0.75 -5.45
C ARG A 96 -1.50 -1.40 -4.86
N GLN A 97 -0.43 -0.64 -4.59
CA GLN A 97 0.83 -1.15 -4.03
C GLN A 97 0.65 -2.14 -2.86
N PRO A 98 -0.23 -1.89 -1.86
CA PRO A 98 -0.40 -2.83 -0.76
C PRO A 98 -0.89 -4.22 -1.20
N LEU A 99 -1.71 -4.31 -2.25
CA LEU A 99 -2.27 -5.57 -2.75
C LEU A 99 -1.21 -6.53 -3.29
N TYR A 100 -0.09 -6.01 -3.78
CA TYR A 100 0.96 -6.80 -4.41
C TYR A 100 2.11 -7.17 -3.46
N ARG A 101 2.05 -6.79 -2.17
CA ARG A 101 3.14 -7.01 -1.20
C ARG A 101 3.27 -8.45 -0.67
N GLY A 102 2.56 -9.42 -1.26
CA GLY A 102 2.65 -10.85 -0.89
C GLY A 102 2.20 -11.20 0.54
N THR A 103 1.85 -10.21 1.36
CA THR A 103 1.32 -10.42 2.71
C THR A 103 -0.16 -10.74 2.62
N HIS A 104 -0.66 -11.70 3.40
CA HIS A 104 -2.08 -11.99 3.47
C HIS A 104 -2.82 -10.78 4.09
N ILE A 105 -3.28 -9.87 3.24
CA ILE A 105 -4.03 -8.68 3.65
C ILE A 105 -5.39 -9.16 4.17
N GLY A 106 -5.64 -8.96 5.46
CA GLY A 106 -6.94 -9.26 6.05
C GLY A 106 -8.09 -8.62 5.26
N THR A 107 -9.24 -9.27 5.25
CA THR A 107 -10.43 -8.88 4.47
C THR A 107 -10.82 -7.41 4.64
N THR A 108 -10.68 -6.87 5.86
CA THR A 108 -10.96 -5.46 6.18
C THR A 108 -10.07 -4.48 5.42
N LEU A 109 -8.77 -4.75 5.34
CA LEU A 109 -7.83 -3.84 4.66
C LEU A 109 -7.99 -3.94 3.13
N SER A 110 -8.17 -5.16 2.61
CA SER A 110 -8.47 -5.39 1.19
C SER A 110 -9.75 -4.65 0.76
N THR A 111 -10.82 -4.75 1.55
CA THR A 111 -12.09 -4.04 1.28
C THR A 111 -11.91 -2.51 1.28
N LYS A 112 -11.11 -1.97 2.21
CA LYS A 112 -10.81 -0.53 2.27
C LYS A 112 -10.04 -0.06 1.02
N ILE A 113 -9.07 -0.85 0.57
CA ILE A 113 -8.28 -0.56 -0.64
C ILE A 113 -9.19 -0.58 -1.88
N LEU A 114 -10.01 -1.62 -2.06
CA LEU A 114 -10.96 -1.71 -3.17
C LEU A 114 -11.95 -0.55 -3.18
N ALA A 115 -12.45 -0.15 -2.01
CA ALA A 115 -13.33 1.02 -1.89
C ALA A 115 -12.61 2.34 -2.21
N ALA A 116 -11.31 2.48 -1.95
CA ALA A 116 -10.53 3.65 -2.34
C ALA A 116 -10.37 3.71 -3.87
N ILE A 117 -10.01 2.58 -4.49
CA ILE A 117 -9.89 2.43 -5.95
C ILE A 117 -11.20 2.80 -6.65
N GLU A 118 -12.34 2.28 -6.16
CA GLU A 118 -13.66 2.57 -6.76
C GLU A 118 -14.03 4.06 -6.62
N ARG A 119 -13.71 4.71 -5.49
CA ARG A 119 -13.95 6.16 -5.32
C ARG A 119 -13.19 7.01 -6.34
N ARG A 120 -12.01 6.57 -6.80
CA ARG A 120 -11.20 7.28 -7.78
C ARG A 120 -11.68 7.13 -9.22
N LYS A 121 -12.47 6.10 -9.52
CA LYS A 121 -12.92 5.81 -10.88
C LYS A 121 -13.62 7.00 -11.54
N LYS A 122 -14.54 7.66 -10.83
CA LYS A 122 -15.28 8.83 -11.34
C LYS A 122 -14.37 10.03 -11.64
N PRO A 123 -13.52 10.52 -10.72
CA PRO A 123 -12.54 11.56 -11.02
C PRO A 123 -11.62 11.23 -12.21
N ILE A 124 -11.11 9.99 -12.27
CA ILE A 124 -10.24 9.54 -13.36
C ILE A 124 -10.99 9.60 -14.69
N GLN A 125 -12.22 9.09 -14.76
CA GLN A 125 -13.03 9.14 -15.97
C GLN A 125 -13.30 10.57 -16.44
N ALA A 126 -13.52 11.51 -15.52
CA ALA A 126 -13.67 12.93 -15.84
C ALA A 126 -12.37 13.52 -16.43
N ALA A 127 -11.21 13.21 -15.84
CA ALA A 127 -9.91 13.64 -16.36
C ALA A 127 -9.60 13.04 -17.74
N ILE A 128 -9.92 11.75 -17.95
CA ILE A 128 -9.78 11.07 -19.24
C ILE A 128 -10.65 11.74 -20.29
N LYS A 129 -11.91 12.06 -19.95
CA LYS A 129 -12.82 12.76 -20.86
C LYS A 129 -12.27 14.13 -21.28
N LYS A 130 -11.74 14.92 -20.33
CA LYS A 130 -11.10 16.22 -20.62
C LYS A 130 -9.90 16.06 -21.54
N PHE A 131 -8.97 15.15 -21.23
CA PHE A 131 -7.80 14.88 -22.05
C PHE A 131 -8.16 14.47 -23.48
N ASN A 132 -9.07 13.50 -23.65
CA ASN A 132 -9.52 13.07 -24.96
C ASN A 132 -10.21 14.20 -25.73
N GLY A 133 -10.99 15.04 -25.04
CA GLY A 133 -11.62 16.23 -25.63
C GLY A 133 -10.60 17.23 -26.17
N TYR A 134 -9.64 17.65 -25.33
CA TYR A 134 -8.60 18.59 -25.76
C TYR A 134 -7.72 18.02 -26.88
N ARG A 135 -7.38 16.73 -26.80
CA ARG A 135 -6.61 16.04 -27.85
C ARG A 135 -7.37 16.02 -29.18
N THR A 136 -8.65 15.66 -29.16
CA THR A 136 -9.50 15.61 -30.36
C THR A 136 -9.65 17.00 -30.99
N ASN A 137 -9.89 18.03 -30.17
CA ASN A 137 -10.00 19.41 -30.66
C ASN A 137 -8.71 19.88 -31.33
N TYR A 138 -7.56 19.61 -30.72
CA TYR A 138 -6.26 19.95 -31.30
C TYR A 138 -6.00 19.21 -32.62
N LEU A 139 -6.21 17.88 -32.66
CA LEU A 139 -5.99 17.08 -33.86
C LEU A 139 -6.91 17.54 -34.99
N THR A 140 -8.18 17.82 -34.70
CA THR A 140 -9.14 18.27 -35.72
C THR A 140 -8.75 19.62 -36.32
N GLN A 141 -8.25 20.56 -35.51
CA GLN A 141 -7.95 21.93 -35.95
C GLN A 141 -6.55 22.09 -36.56
N PHE A 142 -5.54 21.41 -36.01
CA PHE A 142 -4.13 21.67 -36.32
C PHE A 142 -3.39 20.48 -36.94
N ALA A 143 -3.87 19.24 -36.75
CA ALA A 143 -3.21 18.04 -37.26
C ALA A 143 -4.21 16.95 -37.71
N PRO A 144 -5.12 17.24 -38.68
CA PRO A 144 -6.21 16.34 -39.02
C PRO A 144 -5.71 15.02 -39.63
N GLY A 145 -4.55 15.03 -40.29
CA GLY A 145 -3.92 13.80 -40.83
C GLY A 145 -3.38 12.84 -39.77
N GLU A 146 -3.27 13.27 -38.51
CA GLU A 146 -2.78 12.46 -37.40
C GLU A 146 -3.91 11.81 -36.59
N ILE A 147 -5.17 12.18 -36.83
CA ILE A 147 -6.30 11.77 -35.99
C ILE A 147 -6.53 10.25 -35.97
N ASP A 148 -6.26 9.58 -37.08
CA ASP A 148 -6.47 8.14 -37.26
C ASP A 148 -5.27 7.29 -36.79
N LEU A 149 -4.19 7.93 -36.33
CA LEU A 149 -3.02 7.22 -35.81
C LEU A 149 -3.41 6.39 -34.57
N PRO A 150 -2.88 5.15 -34.44
CA PRO A 150 -3.20 4.27 -33.31
C PRO A 150 -2.87 4.90 -31.95
N GLU A 151 -1.83 5.74 -31.89
CA GLU A 151 -1.40 6.48 -30.70
C GLU A 151 -2.40 7.56 -30.26
N ASN A 152 -3.22 8.05 -31.20
CA ASN A 152 -4.20 9.13 -31.01
C ASN A 152 -5.61 8.63 -30.67
N ARG A 153 -5.80 7.31 -30.55
CA ARG A 153 -7.07 6.73 -30.12
C ARG A 153 -7.50 7.25 -28.74
N PRO A 154 -8.81 7.42 -28.48
CA PRO A 154 -9.30 7.88 -27.19
C PRO A 154 -8.86 6.95 -26.07
N LEU A 155 -8.29 7.53 -25.00
CA LEU A 155 -7.90 6.79 -23.82
C LEU A 155 -9.16 6.30 -23.08
N THR A 156 -9.21 5.01 -22.75
CA THR A 156 -10.29 4.45 -21.92
C THR A 156 -9.82 4.28 -20.48
N TYR A 157 -10.75 4.15 -19.52
CA TYR A 157 -10.38 3.86 -18.13
C TYR A 157 -9.61 2.55 -18.01
N HIS A 158 -10.02 1.51 -18.73
CA HIS A 158 -9.35 0.21 -18.74
C HIS A 158 -7.90 0.36 -19.25
N THR A 159 -7.70 1.02 -20.38
CA THR A 159 -6.37 1.30 -20.91
C THR A 159 -5.54 2.10 -19.89
N PHE A 160 -6.07 3.22 -19.38
CA PHE A 160 -5.40 4.05 -18.39
C PHE A 160 -4.96 3.27 -17.14
N ALA A 161 -5.84 2.43 -16.60
CA ALA A 161 -5.59 1.69 -15.38
C ALA A 161 -4.48 0.63 -15.54
N ASN A 162 -4.17 0.23 -16.77
CA ASN A 162 -3.18 -0.79 -17.09
C ASN A 162 -1.90 -0.22 -17.71
N ILE A 163 -1.87 1.08 -18.03
CA ILE A 163 -0.64 1.73 -18.51
C ILE A 163 0.36 1.80 -17.34
N SER A 164 1.53 1.17 -17.51
CA SER A 164 2.65 1.32 -16.58
C SER A 164 3.11 2.77 -16.50
N LEU A 165 3.53 3.22 -15.30
CA LEU A 165 4.12 4.54 -15.09
C LEU A 165 5.39 4.76 -15.93
N ASP A 166 6.08 3.69 -16.32
CA ASP A 166 7.26 3.73 -17.18
C ASP A 166 6.95 3.66 -18.69
N SER A 167 5.68 3.62 -19.09
CA SER A 167 5.32 3.58 -20.51
C SER A 167 5.75 4.84 -21.27
N ALA A 168 6.05 4.68 -22.57
CA ALA A 168 6.34 5.79 -23.47
C ALA A 168 5.24 6.86 -23.50
N PHE A 169 3.98 6.48 -23.21
CA PHE A 169 2.85 7.40 -23.11
C PHE A 169 3.09 8.51 -22.08
N TRP A 170 3.66 8.18 -20.90
CA TRP A 170 4.00 9.16 -19.87
C TRP A 170 5.33 9.86 -20.12
N GLN A 171 6.25 9.21 -20.85
CA GLN A 171 7.60 9.70 -21.13
C GLN A 171 7.70 10.64 -22.33
N ASP A 172 6.59 11.00 -22.96
CA ASP A 172 6.58 11.98 -24.03
C ASP A 172 7.12 13.33 -23.54
N VAL A 173 7.96 13.97 -24.36
CA VAL A 173 8.81 15.14 -24.04
C VAL A 173 8.03 16.30 -23.41
N TYR A 174 6.72 16.34 -23.69
CA TYR A 174 5.82 17.35 -23.18
C TYR A 174 5.57 17.24 -21.66
N LEU A 175 5.54 16.06 -21.04
CA LEU A 175 5.05 15.91 -19.65
C LEU A 175 6.08 16.16 -18.54
N PHE A 176 7.36 16.26 -18.88
CA PHE A 176 8.40 16.34 -17.86
C PHE A 176 8.54 17.76 -17.32
N HIS A 177 7.86 17.99 -16.18
CA HIS A 177 8.03 19.14 -15.30
C HIS A 177 9.50 19.35 -14.84
N SER A 178 10.37 18.34 -15.02
CA SER A 178 11.78 18.43 -14.69
C SER A 178 12.64 17.85 -15.80
N GLN A 179 13.62 18.62 -16.24
CA GLN A 179 14.65 18.17 -17.18
C GLN A 179 15.81 17.44 -16.46
N ALA A 180 15.70 17.25 -15.15
CA ALA A 180 16.74 16.65 -14.33
C ALA A 180 17.01 15.18 -14.72
N PRO A 181 18.25 14.68 -14.50
CA PRO A 181 18.63 13.32 -14.88
C PRO A 181 17.72 12.24 -14.28
N TRP A 182 17.25 12.42 -13.04
CA TRP A 182 16.34 11.49 -12.37
C TRP A 182 14.94 11.43 -13.01
N ALA A 183 14.51 12.45 -13.75
CA ALA A 183 13.20 12.43 -14.41
C ALA A 183 13.27 11.69 -15.75
N LYS A 184 14.37 11.87 -16.50
CA LYS A 184 14.53 11.34 -17.86
C LYS A 184 15.20 9.97 -17.95
N ASN A 185 16.18 9.70 -17.09
CA ASN A 185 17.02 8.51 -17.21
C ASN A 185 16.42 7.37 -16.38
N ALA A 186 15.97 6.31 -17.05
CA ALA A 186 15.38 5.13 -16.42
C ALA A 186 16.35 4.45 -15.41
N ASN A 187 17.64 4.39 -15.72
CA ASN A 187 18.65 3.81 -14.80
C ASN A 187 18.82 4.65 -13.54
N VAL A 188 18.73 5.99 -13.65
CA VAL A 188 18.79 6.87 -12.47
C VAL A 188 17.54 6.68 -11.60
N ARG A 189 16.35 6.53 -12.19
CA ARG A 189 15.12 6.21 -11.44
C ARG A 189 15.22 4.85 -10.74
N ALA A 190 15.66 3.82 -11.47
CA ALA A 190 15.86 2.48 -10.92
C ALA A 190 16.86 2.50 -9.75
N GLY A 191 17.96 3.25 -9.88
CA GLY A 191 18.94 3.43 -8.80
C GLY A 191 18.35 4.12 -7.56
N ILE A 192 17.57 5.20 -7.75
CA ILE A 192 16.87 5.88 -6.65
C ILE A 192 15.87 4.94 -5.98
N GLN A 193 15.09 4.19 -6.75
CA GLN A 193 14.12 3.24 -6.22
C GLN A 193 14.80 2.13 -5.43
N ALA A 194 15.89 1.55 -5.94
CA ALA A 194 16.67 0.54 -5.23
C ALA A 194 17.22 1.09 -3.90
N PHE A 195 17.70 2.33 -3.88
CA PHE A 195 18.16 2.99 -2.66
C PHE A 195 17.03 3.17 -1.63
N LEU A 196 15.85 3.62 -2.08
CA LEU A 196 14.67 3.77 -1.21
C LEU A 196 14.19 2.42 -0.66
N ILE A 197 14.19 1.37 -1.46
CA ILE A 197 13.88 0.01 -1.02
C ILE A 197 14.88 -0.44 0.04
N MET A 198 16.19 -0.22 -0.19
CA MET A 198 17.22 -0.57 0.78
C MET A 198 17.02 0.17 2.12
N ASP A 199 16.75 1.47 2.10
CA ASP A 199 16.50 2.23 3.32
C ASP A 199 15.21 1.77 4.02
N ARG A 200 14.17 1.46 3.26
CA ARG A 200 12.94 0.89 3.81
C ARG A 200 13.18 -0.48 4.44
N SER A 201 13.97 -1.35 3.83
CA SER A 201 14.31 -2.66 4.40
C SER A 201 15.09 -2.52 5.71
N LYS A 202 15.96 -1.52 5.85
CA LYS A 202 16.64 -1.23 7.13
C LYS A 202 15.65 -0.79 8.22
N GLU A 203 14.68 0.04 7.87
CA GLU A 203 13.61 0.46 8.78
C GLU A 203 12.78 -0.76 9.23
N GLU A 204 12.36 -1.60 8.30
CA GLU A 204 11.58 -2.81 8.57
C GLU A 204 12.37 -3.80 9.43
N GLN A 205 13.67 -3.99 9.17
CA GLN A 205 14.53 -4.79 10.05
C GLN A 205 14.55 -4.25 11.48
N THR A 206 14.59 -2.92 11.64
CA THR A 206 14.56 -2.28 12.96
C THR A 206 13.21 -2.47 13.65
N MET A 207 12.10 -2.39 12.91
CA MET A 207 10.77 -2.67 13.44
C MET A 207 10.65 -4.12 13.90
N ILE A 208 11.05 -5.10 13.07
CA ILE A 208 11.00 -6.53 13.43
C ILE A 208 11.85 -6.81 14.68
N LYS A 209 13.03 -6.19 14.80
CA LYS A 209 13.85 -6.25 16.02
C LYS A 209 13.09 -5.80 17.26
N ASN A 210 12.41 -4.65 17.18
CA ASN A 210 11.66 -4.11 18.30
C ASN A 210 10.45 -4.99 18.67
N GLU A 211 9.75 -5.52 17.67
CA GLU A 211 8.62 -6.43 17.89
C GLU A 211 9.07 -7.75 18.52
N LEU A 212 10.20 -8.31 18.06
CA LEU A 212 10.79 -9.52 18.64
C LEU A 212 11.16 -9.31 20.12
N ASN A 213 11.83 -8.20 20.44
CA ASN A 213 12.17 -7.87 21.82
C ASN A 213 10.93 -7.67 22.68
N SER A 214 9.89 -7.05 22.13
CA SER A 214 8.62 -6.81 22.84
C SER A 214 7.90 -8.13 23.10
N ALA A 215 7.81 -9.01 22.12
CA ALA A 215 7.16 -10.32 22.25
C ALA A 215 7.89 -11.22 23.26
N THR A 216 9.21 -11.30 23.19
CA THR A 216 10.02 -12.08 24.13
C THR A 216 9.97 -11.51 25.55
N SER A 217 10.02 -10.18 25.71
CA SER A 217 9.87 -9.53 27.02
C SER A 217 8.49 -9.77 27.62
N TRP A 218 7.42 -9.58 26.85
CA TRP A 218 6.05 -9.86 27.27
C TRP A 218 5.90 -11.29 27.80
N ALA A 219 6.46 -12.27 27.08
CA ALA A 219 6.32 -13.65 27.47
C ALA A 219 7.07 -13.99 28.77
N VAL A 220 8.25 -13.41 28.98
CA VAL A 220 9.03 -13.56 30.24
C VAL A 220 8.31 -12.88 31.40
N GLU A 221 7.81 -11.66 31.19
CA GLU A 221 7.09 -10.88 32.20
C GLU A 221 5.78 -11.57 32.61
N LEU A 222 4.99 -12.05 31.63
CA LEU A 222 3.76 -12.78 31.90
C LEU A 222 4.01 -14.07 32.68
N HIS A 223 5.04 -14.84 32.30
CA HIS A 223 5.45 -16.02 33.05
C HIS A 223 5.79 -15.67 34.51
N SER A 224 6.58 -14.61 34.71
CA SER A 224 7.01 -14.16 36.04
C SER A 224 5.84 -13.65 36.88
N SER A 225 4.89 -12.94 36.26
CA SER A 225 3.68 -12.43 36.91
C SER A 225 2.77 -13.55 37.39
N ILE A 226 2.47 -14.54 36.53
CA ILE A 226 1.62 -15.69 36.91
C ILE A 226 2.29 -16.49 38.03
N LYS A 227 3.59 -16.78 37.89
CA LYS A 227 4.35 -17.54 38.90
C LYS A 227 4.39 -16.80 40.25
N GLY A 228 4.74 -15.51 40.24
CA GLY A 228 4.79 -14.70 41.46
C GLY A 228 3.43 -14.61 42.16
N ARG A 229 2.34 -14.49 41.38
CA ARG A 229 0.99 -14.49 41.95
C ARG A 229 0.60 -15.83 42.56
N MET A 230 0.96 -16.94 41.93
CA MET A 230 0.75 -18.27 42.51
C MET A 230 1.53 -18.46 43.82
N ASP A 231 2.78 -17.99 43.88
CA ASP A 231 3.63 -18.13 45.06
C ASP A 231 3.09 -17.28 46.23
N ASP A 232 2.62 -16.04 45.97
CA ASP A 232 1.93 -15.19 46.96
C ASP A 232 0.64 -15.85 47.48
N LEU A 233 -0.20 -16.39 46.60
CA LEU A 233 -1.43 -17.08 47.03
C LEU A 233 -1.13 -18.33 47.87
N LYS A 234 -0.10 -19.11 47.53
CA LYS A 234 0.31 -20.28 48.32
C LYS A 234 0.86 -19.90 49.69
N ALA A 235 1.66 -18.82 49.77
CA ALA A 235 2.16 -18.30 51.03
C ALA A 235 1.00 -17.87 51.95
N ARG A 236 0.01 -17.15 51.40
CA ARG A 236 -1.19 -16.74 52.15
C ARG A 236 -2.06 -17.91 52.60
N VAL A 237 -2.14 -19.00 51.85
CA VAL A 237 -2.82 -20.22 52.30
C VAL A 237 -2.07 -20.88 53.47
N ALA A 238 -0.74 -20.87 53.44
CA ALA A 238 0.08 -21.39 54.54
C ALA A 238 -0.02 -20.52 55.81
N GLU A 239 -0.10 -19.19 55.64
CA GLU A 239 -0.26 -18.21 56.72
C GLU A 239 -1.70 -18.13 57.26
N GLY A 240 -2.70 -18.30 56.38
CA GLY A 240 -4.14 -18.22 56.66
C GLY A 240 -4.67 -19.32 57.60
N LEU A 241 -3.83 -20.29 57.98
CA LEU A 241 -4.05 -21.14 59.15
C LEU A 241 -4.08 -20.35 60.47
N GLN A 242 -3.71 -19.06 60.47
CA GLN A 242 -3.68 -18.16 61.62
C GLN A 242 -4.54 -16.88 61.47
N ASP A 243 -4.90 -16.45 60.25
CA ASP A 243 -5.67 -15.22 59.98
C ASP A 243 -6.60 -15.36 58.75
N GLU A 244 -7.91 -15.43 59.00
CA GLU A 244 -8.98 -15.55 57.99
C GLU A 244 -9.15 -14.28 57.12
N ASP A 245 -8.85 -13.08 57.66
CA ASP A 245 -9.00 -11.82 56.92
C ASP A 245 -7.92 -11.67 55.84
N ALA A 246 -6.72 -12.20 56.09
CA ALA A 246 -5.63 -12.26 55.12
C ALA A 246 -6.01 -13.09 53.88
N LEU A 247 -6.75 -14.18 54.08
CA LEU A 247 -7.19 -15.07 53.00
C LEU A 247 -8.33 -14.47 52.18
N ARG A 248 -9.28 -13.77 52.83
CA ARG A 248 -10.36 -13.02 52.16
C ARG A 248 -9.84 -11.90 51.26
N SER A 249 -8.74 -11.25 51.64
CA SER A 249 -8.09 -10.23 50.82
C SER A 249 -7.26 -10.81 49.67
N ALA A 250 -6.99 -12.12 49.66
CA ALA A 250 -6.08 -12.74 48.72
C ALA A 250 -6.62 -12.74 47.29
N THR A 251 -7.94 -12.81 47.10
CA THR A 251 -8.57 -12.80 45.77
C THR A 251 -9.92 -12.10 45.78
N SER A 252 -10.19 -11.26 44.75
CA SER A 252 -11.46 -10.54 44.58
C SER A 252 -12.55 -11.33 43.83
N VAL A 253 -12.25 -12.56 43.41
CA VAL A 253 -13.17 -13.42 42.65
C VAL A 253 -14.30 -13.90 43.56
N ASN A 254 -15.55 -13.66 43.16
CA ASN A 254 -16.72 -14.17 43.88
C ASN A 254 -17.10 -15.56 43.33
N LEU A 255 -16.94 -16.60 44.14
CA LEU A 255 -17.35 -17.99 43.81
C LEU A 255 -18.58 -18.45 44.63
N GLY A 256 -19.42 -17.51 45.10
CA GLY A 256 -20.58 -17.83 45.94
C GLY A 256 -20.19 -18.31 47.34
N GLU A 257 -20.98 -19.23 47.90
CA GLU A 257 -20.80 -19.82 49.25
C GLU A 257 -19.67 -20.87 49.28
N CYS A 258 -18.48 -20.50 48.81
CA CYS A 258 -17.30 -21.36 48.85
C CYS A 258 -16.34 -20.90 49.96
N GLU A 259 -15.84 -21.86 50.74
CA GLU A 259 -14.80 -21.63 51.73
C GLU A 259 -13.60 -20.93 51.10
N GLU A 260 -13.03 -19.95 51.79
CA GLU A 260 -11.99 -19.07 51.26
C GLU A 260 -10.72 -19.86 50.84
N ILE A 261 -10.40 -20.92 51.59
CA ILE A 261 -9.30 -21.84 51.28
C ILE A 261 -9.55 -22.54 49.93
N MET A 262 -10.75 -23.07 49.72
CA MET A 262 -11.14 -23.75 48.47
C MET A 262 -11.15 -22.78 47.29
N ARG A 263 -11.55 -21.53 47.53
CA ARG A 263 -11.53 -20.47 46.52
C ARG A 263 -10.11 -20.13 46.06
N VAL A 264 -9.18 -19.90 47.00
CA VAL A 264 -7.78 -19.64 46.66
C VAL A 264 -7.14 -20.87 46.00
N ALA A 265 -7.46 -22.08 46.45
CA ALA A 265 -6.99 -23.31 45.81
C ALA A 265 -7.45 -23.42 44.34
N PHE A 266 -8.71 -23.09 44.04
CA PHE A 266 -9.24 -23.06 42.68
C PHE A 266 -8.54 -22.00 41.80
N VAL A 267 -8.29 -20.81 42.34
CA VAL A 267 -7.57 -19.75 41.62
C VAL A 267 -6.14 -20.20 41.32
N VAL A 268 -5.46 -20.85 42.28
CA VAL A 268 -4.13 -21.42 42.07
C VAL A 268 -4.15 -22.50 40.98
N SER A 269 -5.15 -23.39 40.95
CA SER A 269 -5.24 -24.41 39.89
C SER A 269 -5.45 -23.80 38.51
N VAL A 270 -6.32 -22.79 38.38
CA VAL A 270 -6.51 -22.07 37.11
C VAL A 270 -5.22 -21.39 36.66
N LEU A 271 -4.49 -20.73 37.58
CA LEU A 271 -3.21 -20.10 37.26
C LEU A 271 -2.14 -21.14 36.87
N GLN A 272 -2.16 -22.34 37.46
CA GLN A 272 -1.29 -23.45 37.06
C GLN A 272 -1.57 -23.88 35.62
N ASP A 273 -2.84 -24.03 35.24
CA ASP A 273 -3.23 -24.40 33.89
C ASP A 273 -2.84 -23.31 32.88
N GLN A 274 -3.10 -22.05 33.19
CA GLN A 274 -2.69 -20.92 32.35
C GLN A 274 -1.17 -20.84 32.20
N LEU A 275 -0.41 -21.08 33.28
CA LEU A 275 1.04 -21.14 33.24
C LEU A 275 1.54 -22.29 32.35
N ALA A 276 0.88 -23.46 32.40
CA ALA A 276 1.22 -24.60 31.56
C ALA A 276 0.96 -24.31 30.08
N MET A 277 -0.19 -23.71 29.75
CA MET A 277 -0.51 -23.26 28.39
C MET A 277 0.51 -22.22 27.88
N HIS A 278 0.83 -21.23 28.70
CA HIS A 278 1.80 -20.19 28.36
C HIS A 278 3.20 -20.79 28.10
N LYS A 279 3.65 -21.72 28.96
CA LYS A 279 4.92 -22.44 28.75
C LYS A 279 4.92 -23.27 27.46
N ALA A 280 3.80 -23.89 27.10
CA ALA A 280 3.67 -24.62 25.84
C ALA A 280 3.79 -23.68 24.63
N LEU A 281 3.12 -22.52 24.68
CA LEU A 281 3.25 -21.48 23.66
C LEU A 281 4.70 -21.00 23.54
N MET A 282 5.36 -20.68 24.66
CA MET A 282 6.76 -20.26 24.66
C MET A 282 7.69 -21.30 24.03
N ARG A 283 7.47 -22.60 24.31
CA ARG A 283 8.24 -23.68 23.67
C ARG A 283 7.97 -23.75 22.17
N SER A 284 6.72 -23.58 21.73
CA SER A 284 6.39 -23.60 20.30
C SER A 284 7.11 -22.49 19.52
N TRP A 285 7.38 -21.35 20.15
CA TRP A 285 8.10 -20.23 19.54
C TRP A 285 9.62 -20.31 19.68
N ALA A 286 10.15 -21.27 20.46
CA ALA A 286 11.57 -21.28 20.82
C ALA A 286 12.51 -21.35 19.60
N GLY A 287 12.20 -22.22 18.64
CA GLY A 287 12.98 -22.36 17.41
C GLY A 287 12.93 -21.09 16.55
N ASP A 288 11.72 -20.61 16.25
CA ASP A 288 11.52 -19.41 15.44
C ASP A 288 12.20 -18.18 16.04
N VAL A 289 12.16 -18.02 17.37
CA VAL A 289 12.82 -16.92 18.06
C VAL A 289 14.33 -17.03 17.95
N VAL A 290 14.91 -18.23 18.06
CA VAL A 290 16.36 -18.45 17.88
C VAL A 290 16.80 -18.09 16.46
N ASP A 291 16.07 -18.59 15.46
CA ASP A 291 16.39 -18.35 14.05
C ASP A 291 16.28 -16.88 13.67
N LEU A 292 15.19 -16.23 14.11
CA LEU A 292 14.97 -14.82 13.87
C LEU A 292 16.01 -13.96 14.62
N TRP A 293 16.37 -14.33 15.86
CA TRP A 293 17.38 -13.62 16.63
C TRP A 293 18.75 -13.69 15.96
N ASN A 294 19.17 -14.88 15.52
CA ASN A 294 20.42 -15.07 14.77
C ASN A 294 20.45 -14.24 13.49
N THR A 295 19.33 -14.23 12.75
CA THR A 295 19.21 -13.47 11.51
C THR A 295 19.35 -11.96 11.75
N LEU A 296 18.80 -11.46 12.86
CA LEU A 296 18.75 -10.02 13.15
C LEU A 296 19.98 -9.49 13.90
N TYR A 297 20.57 -10.29 14.79
CA TYR A 297 21.64 -9.88 15.71
C TYR A 297 22.95 -10.64 15.49
N GLY A 298 22.97 -11.71 14.70
CA GLY A 298 24.16 -12.50 14.35
C GLY A 298 24.65 -13.47 15.43
N SER A 299 24.20 -13.33 16.68
CA SER A 299 24.58 -14.24 17.77
C SER A 299 23.52 -14.27 18.88
N LEU A 300 23.45 -15.39 19.59
CA LEU A 300 22.59 -15.52 20.77
C LEU A 300 23.25 -14.88 22.01
N PRO A 301 22.54 -14.01 22.73
CA PRO A 301 22.96 -13.53 24.03
C PRO A 301 22.76 -14.63 25.08
N GLU A 302 23.86 -15.10 25.68
CA GLU A 302 23.84 -16.12 26.75
C GLU A 302 23.03 -15.67 27.98
N SER A 303 22.91 -14.37 28.22
CA SER A 303 22.25 -13.78 29.40
C SER A 303 20.82 -13.29 29.15
N HIS A 304 20.21 -13.56 27.99
CA HIS A 304 18.87 -13.03 27.73
C HIS A 304 17.81 -13.78 28.54
N PRO A 305 16.89 -13.09 29.23
CA PRO A 305 15.89 -13.71 30.11
C PRO A 305 15.01 -14.75 29.42
N TRP A 306 14.68 -14.53 28.14
CA TRP A 306 13.91 -15.49 27.35
C TRP A 306 14.66 -16.82 27.16
N PHE A 307 15.93 -16.77 26.74
CA PHE A 307 16.70 -17.99 26.47
C PHE A 307 16.97 -18.78 27.76
N GLN A 308 17.26 -18.09 28.87
CA GLN A 308 17.37 -18.74 30.18
C GLN A 308 16.06 -19.43 30.56
N LEU A 309 14.95 -18.70 30.50
CA LEU A 309 13.65 -19.21 30.91
C LEU A 309 13.20 -20.40 30.06
N VAL A 310 13.37 -20.35 28.73
CA VAL A 310 12.97 -21.43 27.82
C VAL A 310 13.83 -22.68 28.00
N ASN A 311 15.14 -22.53 28.23
CA ASN A 311 16.04 -23.65 28.49
C ASN A 311 15.72 -24.38 29.80
N ASP A 312 15.23 -23.64 30.80
CA ASP A 312 14.84 -24.18 32.11
C ASP A 312 13.43 -24.80 32.11
N LEU A 313 12.67 -24.70 31.01
CA LEU A 313 11.33 -25.28 30.95
C LEU A 313 11.42 -26.82 30.93
N PRO A 314 10.72 -27.52 31.85
CA PRO A 314 10.78 -28.98 31.93
C PRO A 314 10.35 -29.61 30.58
N LEU A 315 10.97 -30.71 30.16
CA LEU A 315 10.52 -31.39 28.94
C LEU A 315 9.04 -31.78 29.07
N PRO A 316 8.26 -31.75 27.97
CA PRO A 316 6.90 -32.26 28.00
C PRO A 316 6.93 -33.70 28.55
N PRO A 317 5.93 -34.10 29.35
CA PRO A 317 5.86 -35.47 29.84
C PRO A 317 5.88 -36.41 28.63
N ILE A 318 6.89 -37.28 28.59
CA ILE A 318 6.98 -38.36 27.60
C ILE A 318 5.74 -39.23 27.87
N VAL A 319 4.69 -39.04 27.07
CA VAL A 319 3.67 -40.07 26.91
C VAL A 319 4.44 -41.25 26.32
N GLY A 320 4.65 -42.28 27.13
CA GLY A 320 5.37 -43.47 26.70
C GLY A 320 4.76 -43.99 25.41
N ASN A 321 5.55 -43.97 24.34
CA ASN A 321 5.26 -44.84 23.21
C ASN A 321 5.30 -46.28 23.74
N PRO A 322 4.27 -47.11 23.49
CA PRO A 322 4.42 -48.54 23.72
C PRO A 322 5.55 -49.06 22.83
N ASP A 323 6.42 -49.89 23.43
CA ASP A 323 7.59 -50.50 22.80
C ASP A 323 7.26 -51.22 21.48
N PRO A 324 8.24 -51.32 20.56
CA PRO A 324 8.03 -51.83 19.22
C PRO A 324 7.89 -53.35 19.25
N GLU A 325 6.73 -53.87 18.81
CA GLU A 325 6.66 -55.27 18.39
C GLU A 325 7.41 -55.45 17.07
N ASP A 326 8.57 -56.07 17.22
CA ASP A 326 9.23 -57.01 16.32
C ASP A 326 8.42 -57.43 15.08
N THR A 327 8.77 -56.86 13.92
CA THR A 327 8.60 -57.54 12.64
C THR A 327 9.87 -57.38 11.81
N SER A 328 10.60 -58.47 11.77
CA SER A 328 11.74 -58.71 10.89
C SER A 328 11.37 -58.59 9.41
N ASP A 329 12.34 -58.08 8.65
CA ASP A 329 12.73 -58.52 7.32
C ASP A 329 11.94 -57.97 6.10
N SER A 330 12.50 -56.99 5.41
CA SER A 330 13.07 -57.25 4.07
C SER A 330 13.87 -56.07 3.51
N SER A 331 15.00 -56.48 2.96
CA SER A 331 16.05 -55.79 2.21
C SER A 331 15.61 -54.79 1.11
N ILE A 332 16.41 -53.72 1.01
CA ILE A 332 17.09 -53.18 -0.18
C ILE A 332 16.23 -52.89 -1.44
N ASN A 333 16.15 -51.61 -1.81
CA ASN A 333 16.71 -51.14 -3.09
C ASN A 333 16.94 -49.62 -3.09
N GLU A 334 18.17 -49.24 -3.39
CA GLU A 334 18.54 -47.93 -3.95
C GLU A 334 18.01 -47.85 -5.37
N GLU A 335 17.40 -46.73 -5.77
CA GLU A 335 17.32 -46.32 -7.17
C GLU A 335 17.06 -44.81 -7.28
N GLU A 336 18.12 -44.13 -7.71
CA GLU A 336 18.19 -42.99 -8.64
C GLU A 336 17.25 -41.77 -8.48
N GLU A 337 17.91 -40.63 -8.22
CA GLU A 337 17.48 -39.29 -8.65
C GLU A 337 17.09 -39.26 -10.14
N PRO A 338 16.09 -38.44 -10.49
CA PRO A 338 16.24 -37.64 -11.70
C PRO A 338 16.04 -36.15 -11.39
N GLU A 339 17.07 -35.40 -11.79
CA GLU A 339 17.01 -33.99 -12.13
C GLU A 339 15.74 -33.70 -12.97
N ASN A 340 14.91 -32.76 -12.52
CA ASN A 340 13.92 -32.12 -13.37
C ASN A 340 14.07 -30.60 -13.28
N ASN A 341 14.73 -30.06 -14.31
CA ASN A 341 14.55 -28.69 -14.77
C ASN A 341 13.07 -28.45 -15.10
N VAL A 342 12.44 -27.47 -14.45
CA VAL A 342 11.22 -26.77 -14.93
C VAL A 342 11.33 -25.33 -14.42
N GLU A 343 11.87 -24.42 -15.23
CA GLU A 343 11.10 -23.45 -16.03
C GLU A 343 10.31 -22.45 -15.17
N ASP A 344 10.77 -21.20 -15.25
CA ASP A 344 10.07 -19.99 -14.83
C ASP A 344 8.61 -20.04 -15.25
N ASN A 345 7.71 -20.25 -14.29
CA ASN A 345 6.32 -19.86 -14.45
C ASN A 345 6.14 -18.51 -13.76
N GLU A 346 6.17 -17.46 -14.58
CA GLU A 346 5.55 -16.19 -14.25
C GLU A 346 4.10 -16.48 -13.84
N ASP A 347 3.74 -16.22 -12.58
CA ASP A 347 2.37 -16.26 -12.10
C ASP A 347 1.55 -15.12 -12.75
N GLU A 348 1.25 -15.28 -14.03
CA GLU A 348 0.25 -14.50 -14.74
C GLU A 348 -1.13 -14.98 -14.26
N VAL A 349 -1.58 -14.43 -13.14
CA VAL A 349 -2.91 -14.73 -12.59
C VAL A 349 -3.96 -14.28 -13.61
N ASN A 350 -4.61 -15.29 -14.18
CA ASN A 350 -5.64 -15.25 -15.20
C ASN A 350 -6.73 -14.19 -14.92
N SER A 351 -6.70 -13.09 -15.70
CA SER A 351 -7.65 -11.97 -15.61
C SER A 351 -9.12 -12.41 -15.72
N ALA A 352 -9.39 -13.55 -16.37
CA ALA A 352 -10.73 -14.14 -16.46
C ALA A 352 -11.29 -14.59 -15.11
N LEU A 353 -10.43 -15.04 -14.18
CA LEU A 353 -10.85 -15.41 -12.82
C LEU A 353 -11.32 -14.17 -12.03
N MET A 354 -10.64 -13.03 -12.24
CA MET A 354 -10.93 -11.76 -11.58
C MET A 354 -12.24 -11.12 -12.08
N GLU A 355 -12.56 -11.25 -13.38
CA GLU A 355 -13.86 -10.85 -13.94
C GLU A 355 -15.02 -11.70 -13.41
N SER A 356 -14.80 -13.00 -13.17
CA SER A 356 -15.85 -13.87 -12.63
C SER A 356 -16.24 -13.52 -11.20
N LEU A 357 -15.27 -13.13 -10.36
CA LEU A 357 -15.50 -12.69 -8.98
C LEU A 357 -16.23 -11.34 -8.90
N LEU A 358 -16.01 -10.46 -9.86
CA LEU A 358 -16.72 -9.18 -9.97
C LEU A 358 -18.20 -9.35 -10.37
N ASN A 359 -18.51 -10.30 -11.26
CA ASN A 359 -19.88 -10.54 -11.71
C ASN A 359 -20.76 -11.23 -10.64
N VAL A 360 -20.17 -12.09 -9.80
CA VAL A 360 -20.91 -12.73 -8.68
C VAL A 360 -21.33 -11.70 -7.62
N ALA A 361 -20.52 -10.66 -7.38
CA ALA A 361 -20.84 -9.60 -6.43
C ALA A 361 -21.97 -8.66 -6.92
N ILE A 362 -22.15 -8.52 -8.24
CA ILE A 362 -23.16 -7.64 -8.85
C ILE A 362 -24.55 -8.31 -8.83
N ASN A 363 -24.64 -9.63 -9.04
CA ASN A 363 -25.92 -10.34 -9.07
C ASN A 363 -26.58 -10.51 -7.69
N ASN A 364 -25.81 -10.41 -6.59
CA ASN A 364 -26.36 -10.48 -5.23
C ASN A 364 -26.96 -9.15 -4.71
N LYS A 365 -26.95 -8.07 -5.51
CA LYS A 365 -27.58 -6.78 -5.14
C LYS A 365 -28.84 -6.43 -5.94
N VAL A 366 -29.30 -7.29 -6.83
CA VAL A 366 -30.53 -7.08 -7.61
C VAL A 366 -31.55 -8.17 -7.27
N ASN A 367 -32.03 -8.20 -6.02
CA ASN A 367 -33.40 -8.60 -5.75
C ASN A 367 -33.94 -7.97 -4.45
N PRO A 368 -34.45 -6.73 -4.47
CA PRO A 368 -35.37 -6.25 -3.46
C PRO A 368 -36.81 -6.44 -3.98
N ASN A 369 -37.40 -7.58 -3.64
CA ASN A 369 -38.82 -7.93 -3.71
C ASN A 369 -39.53 -7.91 -5.08
N GLY A 370 -39.93 -9.11 -5.53
CA GLY A 370 -40.92 -9.33 -6.57
C GLY A 370 -41.48 -10.75 -6.54
N GLN A 371 -42.48 -10.95 -5.66
CA GLN A 371 -43.28 -12.15 -5.33
C GLN A 371 -42.69 -13.19 -4.37
#